data_AF-A0A2N7XJB5-F1
#
_entry.id   AF-A0A2N7XJB5-F1
#
_cell.length_a   1.000
_cell.length_b   1.000
_cell.length_c   1.000
_cell.angle_alpha   90.00
_cell.angle_beta   90.00
_cell.angle_gamma   90.00
#
_symmetry.space_group_name_H-M   'P 1'
#
loop_
_entity.id
_entity.type
_entity.pdbx_description
1 polymer ?
#
loop_
_entity_poly.entity_id
_entity_poly.type
_entity_poly.pdbx_seq_one_letter_code
_entity_poly.pdbx_strand_id
1 'polypeptide(L)'
;MLACPICSEPLNAVDNGVACPAGHRFDRARQGYLNLLPVQHKNSRDPGDNLAMVEARRDFLNAGHYAPVAKRLAELAAQYAPQRWLDIGCGEGYYTAQIAEALPNADGYALDISREAVKRACKRNPQLTWLIASMARIPLASGSCQFLASVFSPLDWEEAKRLLSPGGGLMKVGPTSGHLMELRERLYDEVREYTDDKHLALVPEGMTLQHSETLEFKLTLEKGQDRANLLAMTPHGWRASAERRAAVIEQVEPFEVTVSMRYDYFVLQ
;
A
#
# COMPACT_ATOMS: atom_id res chain seq x y z
N MET A 1 -1.63 19.56 10.52
CA MET A 1 -1.62 18.52 9.48
C MET A 1 -2.10 17.20 10.05
N LEU A 2 -1.32 16.62 10.97
CA LEU A 2 -1.76 15.50 11.79
C LEU A 2 -2.97 15.90 12.64
N ALA A 3 -3.92 14.99 12.78
CA ALA A 3 -5.12 15.13 13.60
C ALA A 3 -5.09 14.09 14.73
N CYS A 4 -5.48 14.50 15.93
CA CYS A 4 -5.47 13.63 17.10
C CYS A 4 -6.46 12.49 16.90
N PRO A 5 -6.04 11.21 16.97
CA PRO A 5 -6.95 10.09 16.75
C PRO A 5 -7.98 9.90 17.88
N ILE A 6 -7.94 10.73 18.93
CA ILE A 6 -8.85 10.69 20.08
C ILE A 6 -9.88 11.81 20.01
N CYS A 7 -9.45 13.04 19.74
CA CYS A 7 -10.31 14.24 19.79
C CYS A 7 -10.37 15.02 18.47
N SER A 8 -9.72 14.53 17.40
CA SER A 8 -9.64 15.15 16.07
C SER A 8 -8.96 16.53 15.99
N GLU A 9 -8.61 17.14 17.12
CA GLU A 9 -7.85 18.40 17.18
C GLU A 9 -6.45 18.29 16.54
N PRO A 10 -5.89 19.40 16.05
CA PRO A 10 -4.55 19.42 15.47
C PRO A 10 -3.48 18.89 16.43
N LEU A 11 -2.60 18.04 15.90
CA LEU A 11 -1.39 17.57 16.57
C LEU A 11 -0.20 18.47 16.20
N ASN A 12 0.42 19.06 17.22
CA ASN A 12 1.60 19.92 17.09
C ASN A 12 2.85 19.18 17.54
N ALA A 13 3.99 19.52 16.93
CA ALA A 13 5.28 18.96 17.33
C ALA A 13 5.63 19.37 18.77
N VAL A 14 6.15 18.41 19.53
CA VAL A 14 6.76 18.59 20.85
C VAL A 14 8.06 17.78 20.89
N ASP A 15 8.89 17.98 21.91
CA ASP A 15 10.27 17.46 21.99
C ASP A 15 10.49 16.07 21.39
N ASN A 16 9.70 15.08 21.79
CA ASN A 16 9.83 13.69 21.31
C ASN A 16 8.53 13.13 20.72
N GLY A 17 7.75 13.94 20.00
CA GLY A 17 6.50 13.46 19.41
C GLY A 17 5.54 14.55 19.01
N VAL A 18 4.26 14.28 19.21
CA VAL A 18 3.18 15.22 18.91
C VAL A 18 2.15 15.27 20.03
N ALA A 19 1.53 16.43 20.24
CA ALA A 19 0.46 16.61 21.22
C ALA A 19 -0.65 17.53 20.70
N CYS A 20 -1.87 17.33 21.17
CA CYS A 20 -3.00 18.21 20.87
C CYS A 20 -3.31 19.16 22.04
N PRO A 21 -4.11 20.23 21.83
CA PRO A 21 -4.50 21.18 22.89
C PRO A 21 -5.22 20.54 24.08
N ALA A 22 -5.89 19.41 23.88
CA ALA A 22 -6.55 18.65 24.95
C ALA A 22 -5.58 17.81 25.80
N GLY A 23 -4.27 17.87 25.54
CA GLY A 23 -3.24 17.19 26.32
C GLY A 23 -2.94 15.75 25.91
N HIS A 24 -3.61 15.20 24.89
CA HIS A 24 -3.23 13.89 24.33
C HIS A 24 -1.86 13.98 23.66
N ARG A 25 -0.98 13.04 24.00
CA ARG A 25 0.41 13.00 23.53
C ARG A 25 0.75 11.65 22.92
N PHE A 26 1.51 11.67 21.83
CA PHE A 26 1.97 10.50 21.11
C PHE A 26 3.47 10.64 20.87
N ASP A 27 4.26 9.77 21.50
CA ASP A 27 5.71 9.80 21.35
C ASP A 27 6.13 9.20 20.00
N ARG A 28 7.20 9.75 19.43
CA ARG A 28 7.85 9.20 18.25
C ARG A 28 8.72 8.03 18.66
N ALA A 29 8.53 6.89 18.00
CA ALA A 29 9.38 5.73 18.25
C ALA A 29 10.81 6.01 17.79
N ARG A 30 11.80 5.34 18.41
CA ARG A 30 13.22 5.49 18.03
C ARG A 30 13.49 5.22 16.54
N GLN A 31 12.63 4.46 15.87
CA GLN A 31 12.73 4.17 14.44
C GLN A 31 12.19 5.28 13.55
N GLY A 32 11.43 6.23 14.08
CA GLY A 32 10.97 7.44 13.37
C GLY A 32 9.45 7.57 13.20
N TYR A 33 8.67 6.50 13.41
CA TYR A 33 7.21 6.54 13.24
C TYR A 33 6.45 7.10 14.45
N LEU A 34 5.24 7.59 14.18
CA LEU A 34 4.23 7.91 15.21
C LEU A 34 3.18 6.80 15.27
N ASN A 35 2.89 6.29 16.46
CA ASN A 35 1.80 5.33 16.64
C ASN A 35 0.51 6.09 16.99
N LEU A 36 -0.35 6.26 16.00
CA LEU A 36 -1.62 6.99 16.11
C LEU A 36 -2.82 6.04 15.98
N LEU A 37 -2.64 4.75 16.23
CA LEU A 37 -3.70 3.75 16.30
C LEU A 37 -4.19 3.59 17.76
N PRO A 38 -5.38 4.10 18.12
CA PRO A 38 -5.90 3.94 19.47
C PRO A 38 -6.15 2.47 19.81
N VAL A 39 -5.89 2.10 21.07
CA VAL A 39 -6.06 0.71 21.54
C VAL A 39 -7.51 0.23 21.35
N GLN A 40 -8.48 1.13 21.48
CA GLN A 40 -9.92 0.86 21.33
C GLN A 40 -10.34 0.52 19.89
N HIS A 41 -9.46 0.78 18.91
CA HIS A 41 -9.70 0.53 17.48
C HIS A 41 -8.81 -0.59 16.95
N LYS A 42 -8.25 -1.40 17.84
CA LYS A 42 -7.57 -2.65 17.47
C LYS A 42 -8.56 -3.80 17.48
N ASN A 43 -8.95 -4.24 16.29
CA ASN A 43 -9.77 -5.45 16.12
C ASN A 43 -8.96 -6.75 16.32
N SER A 44 -7.62 -6.66 16.41
CA SER A 44 -6.71 -7.78 16.70
C SER A 44 -5.48 -7.26 17.45
N ARG A 45 -4.83 -8.15 18.23
CA ARG A 45 -3.52 -7.87 18.86
C ARG A 45 -2.39 -7.75 17.83
N ASP A 46 -2.52 -8.44 16.71
CA ASP A 46 -1.58 -8.43 15.58
C ASP A 46 -2.36 -8.38 14.25
N PRO A 47 -2.87 -7.19 13.86
CA PRO A 47 -3.60 -7.04 12.62
C PRO A 47 -2.64 -6.96 11.42
N GLY A 48 -2.96 -7.68 10.34
CA GLY A 48 -2.21 -7.67 9.09
C GLY A 48 -1.31 -8.90 8.90
N ASP A 49 -0.25 -8.71 8.11
CA ASP A 49 0.67 -9.77 7.71
C ASP A 49 1.62 -10.18 8.85
N ASN A 50 1.84 -11.48 9.03
CA ASN A 50 2.85 -11.97 9.97
C ASN A 50 4.28 -11.66 9.48
N LEU A 51 5.27 -11.79 10.36
CA LEU A 51 6.67 -11.43 10.06
C LEU A 51 7.22 -12.12 8.80
N ALA A 52 6.94 -13.42 8.64
CA ALA A 52 7.43 -14.21 7.52
C ALA A 52 6.85 -13.73 6.18
N MET A 53 5.58 -13.32 6.16
CA MET A 53 4.94 -12.75 4.98
C MET A 53 5.49 -11.37 4.63
N VAL A 54 5.75 -10.54 5.63
CA VAL A 54 6.40 -9.23 5.45
C VAL A 54 7.81 -9.40 4.88
N GLU A 55 8.56 -10.41 5.35
CA GLU A 55 9.88 -10.76 4.83
C GLU A 55 9.83 -11.25 3.40
N ALA A 56 8.97 -12.22 3.10
CA ALA A 56 8.80 -12.74 1.74
C ALA A 56 8.43 -11.63 0.75
N ARG A 57 7.46 -10.77 1.09
CA ARG A 57 7.09 -9.62 0.26
C ARG A 57 8.27 -8.69 0.05
N ARG A 58 9.00 -8.36 1.12
CA ARG A 58 10.16 -7.47 1.05
C ARG A 58 11.24 -8.03 0.15
N ASP A 59 11.57 -9.30 0.27
CA ASP A 59 12.62 -9.94 -0.50
C ASP A 59 12.24 -10.02 -1.97
N PHE A 60 10.99 -10.37 -2.28
CA PHE A 60 10.47 -10.36 -3.65
C PHE A 60 10.51 -8.96 -4.29
N LEU A 61 10.06 -7.93 -3.57
CA LEU A 61 10.06 -6.57 -4.08
C LEU A 61 11.49 -6.02 -4.25
N ASN A 62 12.38 -6.28 -3.29
CA ASN A 62 13.78 -5.84 -3.38
C ASN A 62 14.59 -6.58 -4.44
N ALA A 63 14.15 -7.77 -4.87
CA ALA A 63 14.71 -8.45 -6.04
C ALA A 63 14.34 -7.76 -7.37
N GLY A 64 13.48 -6.73 -7.34
CA GLY A 64 13.14 -5.90 -8.50
C GLY A 64 12.02 -6.47 -9.37
N HIS A 65 11.40 -7.59 -8.97
CA HIS A 65 10.36 -8.27 -9.75
C HIS A 65 9.18 -7.36 -10.08
N TYR A 66 8.80 -6.44 -9.18
CA TYR A 66 7.74 -5.44 -9.39
C TYR A 66 8.29 -4.01 -9.57
N ALA A 67 9.56 -3.85 -9.93
CA ALA A 67 10.13 -2.53 -10.24
C ALA A 67 9.36 -1.76 -11.33
N PRO A 68 8.89 -2.38 -12.44
CA PRO A 68 8.08 -1.68 -13.43
C PRO A 68 6.79 -1.09 -12.84
N VAL A 69 6.16 -1.80 -11.89
CA VAL A 69 4.93 -1.35 -11.23
C VAL A 69 5.20 -0.10 -10.38
N ALA A 70 6.23 -0.18 -9.55
CA ALA A 70 6.57 0.93 -8.66
C ALA A 70 7.08 2.16 -9.42
N LYS A 71 7.86 1.95 -10.49
CA LYS A 71 8.31 3.02 -11.37
C LYS A 71 7.13 3.75 -12.01
N ARG A 72 6.15 2.99 -12.55
CA ARG A 72 4.99 3.60 -13.22
C ARG A 72 4.14 4.40 -12.24
N LEU A 73 3.93 3.89 -11.03
CA LEU A 73 3.25 4.63 -9.96
C LEU A 73 3.96 5.95 -9.63
N ALA A 74 5.29 5.93 -9.54
CA ALA A 74 6.08 7.12 -9.24
C ALA A 74 6.03 8.16 -10.38
N GLU A 75 6.07 7.71 -11.63
CA GLU A 75 5.89 8.57 -12.82
C GLU A 75 4.52 9.26 -12.80
N LEU A 76 3.45 8.51 -12.52
CA LEU A 76 2.10 9.07 -12.40
C LEU A 76 2.01 10.07 -11.24
N ALA A 77 2.56 9.74 -10.06
CA ALA A 77 2.58 10.66 -8.92
C ALA A 77 3.31 11.97 -9.26
N ALA A 78 4.45 11.89 -9.97
CA ALA A 78 5.20 13.06 -10.43
C ALA A 78 4.42 13.91 -11.43
N GLN A 79 3.65 13.30 -12.33
CA GLN A 79 2.84 14.00 -13.32
C GLN A 79 1.80 14.93 -12.67
N TYR A 80 1.22 14.52 -11.53
CA TYR A 80 0.27 15.35 -10.78
C TYR A 80 0.94 16.40 -9.88
N ALA A 81 2.26 16.32 -9.69
CA ALA A 81 3.09 17.25 -8.94
C ALA A 81 2.48 17.74 -7.60
N PRO A 82 2.01 16.83 -6.73
CA PRO A 82 1.40 17.24 -5.46
C PRO A 82 2.44 17.85 -4.53
N GLN A 83 2.05 18.88 -3.80
CA GLN A 83 2.84 19.40 -2.68
C GLN A 83 2.73 18.50 -1.44
N ARG A 84 1.65 17.72 -1.33
CA ARG A 84 1.42 16.78 -0.23
C ARG A 84 0.74 15.50 -0.68
N TRP A 85 1.26 14.37 -0.21
CA TRP A 85 0.76 13.05 -0.57
C TRP A 85 0.74 12.06 0.62
N LEU A 86 -0.09 11.02 0.50
CA LEU A 86 -0.19 9.93 1.46
C LEU A 86 -0.21 8.57 0.75
N ASP A 87 0.58 7.62 1.24
CA ASP A 87 0.46 6.20 0.90
C ASP A 87 -0.36 5.44 1.97
N ILE A 88 -1.52 4.91 1.57
CA ILE A 88 -2.47 4.18 2.41
C ILE A 88 -2.20 2.67 2.30
N GLY A 89 -1.75 2.06 3.40
CA GLY A 89 -1.34 0.66 3.41
C GLY A 89 0.06 0.49 2.81
N CYS A 90 0.98 1.35 3.23
CA CYS A 90 2.35 1.42 2.71
C CYS A 90 3.19 0.14 2.94
N GLY A 91 2.72 -0.77 3.79
CA GLY A 91 3.43 -1.98 4.16
C GLY A 91 4.83 -1.67 4.68
N GLU A 92 5.83 -2.26 4.04
CA GLU A 92 7.24 -2.05 4.39
C GLU A 92 7.92 -0.92 3.60
N GLY A 93 7.15 -0.13 2.84
CA GLY A 93 7.56 1.14 2.25
C GLY A 93 8.21 1.06 0.87
N TYR A 94 8.15 -0.09 0.17
CA TYR A 94 8.73 -0.24 -1.17
C TYR A 94 8.21 0.81 -2.17
N TYR A 95 6.89 0.87 -2.37
CA TYR A 95 6.26 1.82 -3.30
C TYR A 95 6.38 3.25 -2.80
N THR A 96 6.21 3.46 -1.50
CA THR A 96 6.38 4.76 -0.83
C THR A 96 7.73 5.39 -1.13
N ALA A 97 8.81 4.60 -1.10
CA ALA A 97 10.15 5.10 -1.37
C ALA A 97 10.32 5.59 -2.81
N GLN A 98 9.68 4.92 -3.78
CA GLN A 98 9.71 5.31 -5.19
C GLN A 98 8.91 6.61 -5.44
N ILE A 99 7.76 6.76 -4.80
CA ILE A 99 6.99 8.01 -4.85
C ILE A 99 7.81 9.16 -4.25
N ALA A 100 8.45 8.93 -3.10
CA ALA A 100 9.26 9.95 -2.43
C ALA A 100 10.49 10.38 -3.26
N GLU A 101 11.12 9.45 -3.97
CA GLU A 101 12.22 9.76 -4.89
C GLU A 101 11.75 10.62 -6.08
N ALA A 102 10.57 10.34 -6.61
CA ALA A 102 9.98 11.13 -7.69
C ALA A 102 9.41 12.49 -7.24
N LEU A 103 9.13 12.65 -5.95
CA LEU A 103 8.57 13.86 -5.33
C LEU A 103 9.45 14.39 -4.17
N PRO A 104 10.73 14.73 -4.41
CA PRO A 104 11.68 15.02 -3.34
C PRO A 104 11.35 16.27 -2.51
N ASN A 105 10.51 17.17 -3.06
CA ASN A 105 10.12 18.43 -2.42
C ASN A 105 8.70 18.38 -1.83
N ALA A 106 7.98 17.26 -1.98
CA ALA A 106 6.62 17.13 -1.48
C ALA A 106 6.61 16.58 -0.05
N ASP A 107 5.66 17.07 0.76
CA ASP A 107 5.43 16.59 2.12
C ASP A 107 4.73 15.22 2.07
N GLY A 108 5.47 14.15 2.38
CA GLY A 108 5.02 12.78 2.20
C GLY A 108 4.66 12.07 3.52
N TYR A 109 3.50 11.41 3.52
CA TYR A 109 3.00 10.60 4.61
C TYR A 109 2.83 9.16 4.15
N ALA A 110 2.95 8.22 5.09
CA ALA A 110 2.70 6.81 4.81
C ALA A 110 2.16 6.13 6.07
N LEU A 111 1.11 5.33 5.90
CA LEU A 111 0.51 4.60 7.01
C LEU A 111 0.33 3.13 6.71
N ASP A 112 0.46 2.31 7.75
CA ASP A 112 0.01 0.93 7.75
C ASP A 112 -0.46 0.56 9.17
N ILE A 113 -1.32 -0.44 9.28
CA ILE A 113 -1.77 -0.94 10.59
C ILE A 113 -0.70 -1.84 11.23
N SER A 114 0.17 -2.47 10.43
CA SER A 114 1.24 -3.35 10.87
C SER A 114 2.43 -2.57 11.41
N ARG A 115 2.65 -2.66 12.72
CA ARG A 115 3.81 -2.06 13.39
C ARG A 115 5.14 -2.54 12.80
N GLU A 116 5.26 -3.84 12.54
CA GLU A 116 6.52 -4.41 12.07
C GLU A 116 6.83 -3.99 10.62
N ALA A 117 5.80 -3.80 9.79
CA ALA A 117 5.96 -3.28 8.43
C ALA A 117 6.44 -1.81 8.47
N VAL A 118 5.75 -0.92 9.20
CA VAL A 118 6.12 0.51 9.32
C VAL A 118 7.51 0.68 9.93
N LYS A 119 7.86 -0.12 10.94
CA LYS A 119 9.20 -0.11 11.57
C LYS A 119 10.32 -0.41 10.58
N ARG A 120 10.08 -1.25 9.57
CA ARG A 120 11.03 -1.52 8.48
C ARG A 120 11.02 -0.36 7.47
N ALA A 121 9.83 0.13 7.13
CA ALA A 121 9.61 1.20 6.17
C ALA A 121 10.35 2.50 6.56
N CYS A 122 10.39 2.84 7.85
CA CYS A 122 11.07 4.03 8.36
C CYS A 122 12.54 4.14 7.92
N LYS A 123 13.22 3.01 7.70
CA LYS A 123 14.62 3.00 7.26
C LYS A 123 14.81 3.35 5.78
N ARG A 124 13.76 3.22 4.96
CA ARG A 124 13.81 3.49 3.51
C ARG A 124 13.91 4.99 3.23
N ASN A 125 13.15 5.79 3.97
CA ASN A 125 13.21 7.25 3.85
C ASN A 125 12.88 7.93 5.19
N PRO A 126 13.89 8.45 5.92
CA PRO A 126 13.69 9.16 7.19
C PRO A 126 12.97 10.51 7.07
N GLN A 127 12.86 11.07 5.87
CA GLN A 127 12.22 12.38 5.66
C GLN A 127 10.69 12.28 5.66
N LEU A 128 10.13 11.08 5.43
CA LEU A 128 8.68 10.88 5.41
C LEU A 128 8.09 10.80 6.82
N THR A 129 6.83 11.19 6.94
CA THR A 129 6.06 10.97 8.16
C THR A 129 5.40 9.59 8.13
N TRP A 130 6.02 8.65 8.85
CA TRP A 130 5.53 7.28 9.00
C TRP A 130 4.55 7.13 10.16
N LEU A 131 3.41 6.51 9.89
CA LEU A 131 2.30 6.38 10.84
C LEU A 131 1.90 4.92 11.01
N ILE A 132 1.67 4.51 12.25
CA ILE A 132 0.86 3.33 12.53
C ILE A 132 -0.56 3.82 12.77
N ALA A 133 -1.46 3.52 11.84
CA ALA A 133 -2.85 3.98 11.85
C ALA A 133 -3.77 3.03 11.08
N SER A 134 -5.08 3.18 11.28
CA SER A 134 -6.08 2.47 10.49
C SER A 134 -6.46 3.31 9.27
N MET A 135 -6.58 2.67 8.11
CA MET A 135 -7.09 3.31 6.88
C MET A 135 -8.54 3.80 7.01
N ALA A 136 -9.31 3.29 7.99
CA ALA A 136 -10.68 3.74 8.25
C ALA A 136 -10.75 5.00 9.13
N ARG A 137 -9.63 5.41 9.74
CA ARG A 137 -9.52 6.60 10.60
C ARG A 137 -8.10 7.16 10.50
N ILE A 138 -7.83 7.81 9.39
CA ILE A 138 -6.52 8.33 9.05
C ILE A 138 -6.29 9.63 9.85
N PRO A 139 -5.21 9.72 10.65
CA PRO A 139 -4.97 10.83 11.56
C PRO A 139 -4.38 12.05 10.85
N LEU A 140 -5.01 12.46 9.74
CA LEU A 140 -4.73 13.64 8.98
C LEU A 140 -6.01 14.49 8.86
N ALA A 141 -5.82 15.81 8.82
CA ALA A 141 -6.92 16.75 8.65
C ALA A 141 -7.67 16.52 7.32
N SER A 142 -8.94 16.91 7.26
CA SER A 142 -9.71 16.88 6.01
C SER A 142 -9.14 17.87 4.99
N GLY A 143 -9.29 17.58 3.69
CA GLY A 143 -8.85 18.48 2.62
C GLY A 143 -7.35 18.76 2.60
N SER A 144 -6.54 17.84 3.13
CA SER A 144 -5.14 18.11 3.46
C SER A 144 -4.13 17.52 2.47
N CYS A 145 -4.55 16.57 1.63
CA CYS A 145 -3.70 15.87 0.66
C CYS A 145 -4.16 16.14 -0.78
N GLN A 146 -3.20 16.22 -1.70
CA GLN A 146 -3.47 16.41 -3.13
C GLN A 146 -3.36 15.09 -3.91
N PHE A 147 -2.59 14.13 -3.38
CA PHE A 147 -2.43 12.82 -3.96
C PHE A 147 -2.47 11.73 -2.89
N LEU A 148 -3.29 10.72 -3.08
CA LEU A 148 -3.33 9.51 -2.26
C LEU A 148 -2.90 8.33 -3.12
N ALA A 149 -2.08 7.42 -2.58
CA ALA A 149 -1.78 6.13 -3.19
C ALA A 149 -2.39 5.00 -2.36
N SER A 150 -2.91 3.98 -3.02
CA SER A 150 -3.35 2.72 -2.41
C SER A 150 -2.96 1.57 -3.33
N VAL A 151 -1.98 0.77 -2.91
CA VAL A 151 -1.35 -0.28 -3.72
C VAL A 151 -1.60 -1.63 -3.08
N PHE A 152 -2.48 -2.45 -3.68
CA PHE A 152 -2.94 -3.74 -3.12
C PHE A 152 -3.56 -3.67 -1.71
N SER A 153 -3.82 -2.47 -1.20
CA SER A 153 -4.42 -2.26 0.11
C SER A 153 -5.94 -2.15 0.00
N PRO A 154 -6.70 -2.62 1.00
CA PRO A 154 -8.09 -2.23 1.11
C PRO A 154 -8.19 -0.72 1.33
N LEU A 155 -9.38 -0.17 1.06
CA LEU A 155 -9.60 1.27 1.08
C LEU A 155 -10.96 1.59 1.68
N ASP A 156 -10.99 2.59 2.56
CA ASP A 156 -12.22 3.28 2.95
C ASP A 156 -12.37 4.53 2.05
N TRP A 157 -13.37 4.50 1.17
CA TRP A 157 -13.56 5.53 0.15
C TRP A 157 -13.98 6.88 0.72
N GLU A 158 -14.83 6.88 1.75
CA GLU A 158 -15.27 8.13 2.39
C GLU A 158 -14.12 8.76 3.16
N GLU A 159 -13.30 7.95 3.83
CA GLU A 159 -12.12 8.45 4.51
C GLU A 159 -11.06 8.97 3.52
N ALA A 160 -10.84 8.29 2.39
CA ALA A 160 -9.97 8.79 1.33
C ALA A 160 -10.48 10.12 0.76
N LYS A 161 -11.78 10.20 0.45
CA LYS A 161 -12.43 11.44 -0.03
C LYS A 161 -12.27 12.58 0.98
N ARG A 162 -12.47 12.31 2.27
CA ARG A 162 -12.32 13.31 3.35
C ARG A 162 -10.93 13.96 3.33
N LEU A 163 -9.88 13.20 3.03
CA LEU A 163 -8.50 13.68 3.04
C LEU A 163 -8.14 14.55 1.83
N LEU A 164 -8.82 14.37 0.70
CA LEU A 164 -8.50 15.06 -0.54
C LEU A 164 -8.90 16.53 -0.49
N SER A 165 -7.98 17.43 -0.84
CA SER A 165 -8.32 18.80 -1.19
C SER A 165 -9.09 18.83 -2.53
N PRO A 166 -9.92 19.86 -2.81
CA PRO A 166 -10.54 20.01 -4.13
C PRO A 166 -9.50 19.92 -5.26
N GLY A 167 -9.79 19.14 -6.31
CA GLY A 167 -8.87 18.83 -7.41
C GLY A 167 -7.78 17.82 -7.10
N GLY A 168 -7.65 17.37 -5.84
CA GLY A 168 -6.77 16.27 -5.47
C GLY A 168 -7.35 14.91 -5.89
N GLY A 169 -6.50 13.89 -5.94
CA GLY A 169 -6.94 12.56 -6.36
C GLY A 169 -6.28 11.37 -5.66
N LEU A 170 -6.92 10.23 -5.85
CA LEU A 170 -6.52 8.92 -5.35
C LEU A 170 -6.08 8.05 -6.51
N MET A 171 -4.83 7.59 -6.48
CA MET A 171 -4.27 6.55 -7.32
C MET A 171 -4.46 5.19 -6.66
N LYS A 172 -5.35 4.37 -7.22
CA LYS A 172 -5.52 2.97 -6.79
C LYS A 172 -4.81 2.05 -7.78
N VAL A 173 -3.93 1.19 -7.25
CA VAL A 173 -3.20 0.17 -8.02
C VAL A 173 -3.62 -1.22 -7.55
N GLY A 174 -4.08 -2.04 -8.49
CA GLY A 174 -4.57 -3.39 -8.19
C GLY A 174 -4.33 -4.38 -9.33
N PRO A 175 -4.46 -5.69 -9.06
CA PRO A 175 -4.29 -6.71 -10.08
C PRO A 175 -5.46 -6.67 -11.06
N THR A 176 -5.17 -6.93 -12.35
CA THR A 176 -6.22 -7.20 -13.34
C THR A 176 -6.70 -8.65 -13.25
N SER A 177 -7.74 -8.99 -14.01
CA SER A 177 -8.20 -10.37 -14.20
C SER A 177 -7.11 -11.31 -14.74
N GLY A 178 -6.12 -10.78 -15.48
CA GLY A 178 -4.98 -11.51 -16.05
C GLY A 178 -3.78 -11.67 -15.11
N HIS A 179 -3.76 -10.97 -13.97
CA HIS A 179 -2.62 -10.98 -13.05
C HIS A 179 -2.30 -12.39 -12.52
N LEU A 180 -1.06 -12.83 -12.70
CA LEU A 180 -0.56 -14.13 -12.25
C LEU A 180 -1.43 -15.31 -12.70
N MET A 181 -1.96 -15.27 -13.93
CA MET A 181 -2.83 -16.35 -14.44
C MET A 181 -2.13 -17.70 -14.44
N GLU A 182 -0.89 -17.76 -14.93
CA GLU A 182 -0.11 -18.99 -15.01
C GLU A 182 0.13 -19.59 -13.61
N LEU A 183 0.28 -18.74 -12.59
CA LEU A 183 0.38 -19.19 -11.20
C LEU A 183 -0.95 -19.76 -10.70
N ARG A 184 -2.07 -19.07 -10.96
CA ARG A 184 -3.40 -19.51 -10.53
C ARG A 184 -3.77 -20.87 -11.14
N GLU A 185 -3.50 -21.07 -12.43
CA GLU A 185 -3.73 -22.34 -13.13
C GLU A 185 -2.94 -23.52 -12.53
N ARG A 186 -1.76 -23.26 -11.96
CA ARG A 186 -0.98 -24.29 -11.25
C ARG A 186 -1.52 -24.61 -9.86
N LEU A 187 -2.23 -23.67 -9.24
CA LEU A 187 -2.68 -23.78 -7.85
C LEU A 187 -4.14 -24.26 -7.72
N TYR A 188 -4.98 -24.04 -8.73
CA TYR A 188 -6.41 -24.36 -8.70
C TYR A 188 -6.82 -25.25 -9.87
N ASP A 189 -7.80 -26.13 -9.64
CA ASP A 189 -8.42 -26.93 -10.70
C ASP A 189 -9.30 -26.06 -11.63
N GLU A 190 -9.89 -25.01 -11.05
CA GLU A 190 -10.73 -24.05 -11.77
C GLU A 190 -10.37 -22.63 -11.31
N VAL A 191 -9.92 -21.80 -12.26
CA VAL A 191 -9.63 -20.39 -12.00
C VAL A 191 -10.91 -19.60 -12.20
N ARG A 192 -11.50 -19.13 -11.10
CA ARG A 192 -12.67 -18.25 -11.15
C ARG A 192 -12.32 -16.91 -11.77
N GLU A 193 -13.23 -16.42 -12.60
CA GLU A 193 -13.13 -15.09 -13.18
C GLU A 193 -13.11 -14.01 -12.08
N TYR A 194 -12.12 -13.12 -12.16
CA TYR A 194 -11.98 -11.98 -11.26
C TYR A 194 -12.39 -10.73 -12.01
N THR A 195 -13.46 -10.06 -11.59
CA THR A 195 -13.79 -8.74 -12.12
C THR A 195 -12.98 -7.69 -11.37
N ASP A 196 -12.10 -7.00 -12.09
CA ASP A 196 -11.11 -6.06 -11.56
C ASP A 196 -11.63 -4.61 -11.51
N ASP A 197 -12.89 -4.40 -11.85
CA ASP A 197 -13.60 -3.12 -11.91
C ASP A 197 -14.60 -2.92 -10.77
N LYS A 198 -14.75 -3.88 -9.84
CA LYS A 198 -15.72 -3.79 -8.73
C LYS A 198 -15.58 -2.52 -7.90
N HIS A 199 -14.36 -2.01 -7.76
CA HIS A 199 -14.12 -0.80 -6.98
C HIS A 199 -14.69 0.45 -7.64
N LEU A 200 -14.97 0.44 -8.96
CA LEU A 200 -15.63 1.56 -9.65
C LEU A 200 -17.04 1.80 -9.11
N ALA A 201 -17.73 0.74 -8.68
CA ALA A 201 -19.06 0.85 -8.07
C ALA A 201 -19.01 1.40 -6.63
N LEU A 202 -17.82 1.49 -6.02
CA LEU A 202 -17.62 2.01 -4.66
C LEU A 202 -17.17 3.48 -4.65
N VAL A 203 -16.98 4.09 -5.84
CA VAL A 203 -16.55 5.48 -5.96
C VAL A 203 -17.66 6.39 -5.43
N PRO A 204 -17.37 7.23 -4.43
CA PRO A 204 -18.38 8.09 -3.82
C PRO A 204 -18.75 9.25 -4.73
N GLU A 205 -19.94 9.83 -4.49
CA GLU A 205 -20.39 11.03 -5.20
C GLU A 205 -19.35 12.17 -5.10
N GLY A 206 -19.16 12.95 -6.16
CA GLY A 206 -18.16 14.02 -6.21
C GLY A 206 -16.74 13.54 -6.52
N MET A 207 -16.49 12.24 -6.63
CA MET A 207 -15.26 11.71 -7.22
C MET A 207 -15.53 11.12 -8.60
N THR A 208 -14.58 11.30 -9.52
CA THR A 208 -14.69 10.77 -10.89
C THR A 208 -13.39 10.12 -11.33
N LEU A 209 -13.50 9.02 -12.09
CA LEU A 209 -12.34 8.38 -12.72
C LEU A 209 -11.82 9.30 -13.84
N GLN A 210 -10.62 9.84 -13.66
CA GLN A 210 -9.99 10.74 -14.63
C GLN A 210 -8.98 10.01 -15.53
N HIS A 211 -8.31 9.00 -15.00
CA HIS A 211 -7.31 8.23 -15.73
C HIS A 211 -7.40 6.75 -15.35
N SER A 212 -7.25 5.88 -16.34
CA SER A 212 -7.20 4.44 -16.17
C SER A 212 -6.22 3.85 -17.18
N GLU A 213 -5.27 3.05 -16.72
CA GLU A 213 -4.35 2.32 -17.59
C GLU A 213 -3.97 0.96 -17.01
N THR A 214 -3.50 0.07 -17.89
CA THR A 214 -3.00 -1.25 -17.50
C THR A 214 -1.53 -1.38 -17.90
N LEU A 215 -0.71 -1.83 -16.94
CA LEU A 215 0.68 -2.24 -17.17
C LEU A 215 0.73 -3.76 -17.16
N GLU A 216 1.25 -4.34 -18.23
CA GLU A 216 1.46 -5.78 -18.34
C GLU A 216 2.88 -6.12 -18.77
N PHE A 217 3.49 -7.10 -18.12
CA PHE A 217 4.78 -7.65 -18.50
C PHE A 217 4.93 -9.11 -18.06
N LYS A 218 5.86 -9.83 -18.70
CA LYS A 218 6.24 -11.18 -18.30
C LYS A 218 7.36 -11.12 -17.26
N LEU A 219 7.23 -11.94 -16.23
CA LEU A 219 8.20 -12.12 -15.17
C LEU A 219 8.74 -13.55 -15.22
N THR A 220 10.06 -13.66 -15.36
CA THR A 220 10.78 -14.94 -15.33
C THR A 220 11.32 -15.18 -13.93
N LEU A 221 10.79 -16.19 -13.23
CA LEU A 221 11.25 -16.57 -11.89
C LEU A 221 12.14 -17.82 -11.93
N GLU A 222 13.45 -17.61 -11.99
CA GLU A 222 14.43 -18.69 -12.02
C GLU A 222 14.54 -19.41 -10.66
N LYS A 223 14.64 -18.64 -9.57
CA LYS A 223 14.93 -19.18 -8.23
C LYS A 223 13.67 -19.69 -7.55
N GLY A 224 13.74 -20.88 -6.95
CA GLY A 224 12.66 -21.42 -6.13
C GLY A 224 12.26 -20.49 -4.97
N GLN A 225 13.23 -19.76 -4.40
CA GLN A 225 12.95 -18.80 -3.33
C GLN A 225 12.09 -17.62 -3.79
N ASP A 226 12.28 -17.11 -5.01
CA ASP A 226 11.45 -16.02 -5.53
C ASP A 226 10.01 -16.48 -5.78
N ARG A 227 9.85 -17.72 -6.25
CA ARG A 227 8.54 -18.38 -6.42
C ARG A 227 7.85 -18.60 -5.07
N ALA A 228 8.59 -19.04 -4.06
CA ALA A 228 8.09 -19.17 -2.70
C ALA A 228 7.67 -17.81 -2.11
N ASN A 229 8.47 -16.76 -2.35
CA ASN A 229 8.16 -15.41 -1.89
C ASN A 229 6.91 -14.85 -2.57
N LEU A 230 6.75 -15.03 -3.89
CA LEU A 230 5.54 -14.67 -4.63
C LEU A 230 4.29 -15.37 -4.07
N LEU A 231 4.38 -16.68 -3.82
CA LEU A 231 3.29 -17.44 -3.22
C LEU A 231 2.92 -16.91 -1.82
N ALA A 232 3.91 -16.58 -1.00
CA ALA A 232 3.69 -16.10 0.37
C ALA A 232 3.05 -14.70 0.44
N MET A 233 3.30 -13.84 -0.55
CA MET A 233 2.72 -12.49 -0.61
C MET A 233 1.39 -12.41 -1.34
N THR A 234 0.86 -13.52 -1.86
CA THR A 234 -0.44 -13.60 -2.53
C THR A 234 -1.44 -14.43 -1.72
N PRO A 235 -2.74 -14.10 -1.74
CA PRO A 235 -3.77 -14.95 -1.11
C PRO A 235 -3.84 -16.36 -1.72
N HIS A 236 -3.25 -16.57 -2.89
CA HIS A 236 -3.25 -17.84 -3.60
C HIS A 236 -2.40 -18.92 -2.90
N GLY A 237 -1.26 -18.54 -2.34
CA GLY A 237 -0.38 -19.48 -1.64
C GLY A 237 -1.08 -20.18 -0.47
N TRP A 238 -1.94 -19.48 0.28
CA TRP A 238 -2.59 -20.07 1.46
C TRP A 238 -3.75 -21.00 1.12
N ARG A 239 -4.36 -20.82 -0.07
CA ARG A 239 -5.50 -21.63 -0.52
C ARG A 239 -5.09 -22.87 -1.29
N ALA A 240 -3.86 -22.92 -1.79
CA ALA A 240 -3.32 -24.06 -2.52
C ALA A 240 -2.91 -25.22 -1.60
N SER A 241 -2.89 -26.45 -2.13
CA SER A 241 -2.32 -27.59 -1.42
C SER A 241 -0.80 -27.45 -1.27
N ALA A 242 -0.22 -28.12 -0.27
CA ALA A 242 1.24 -28.14 -0.09
C ALA A 242 1.97 -28.70 -1.32
N GLU A 243 1.38 -29.73 -1.94
CA GLU A 243 1.90 -30.36 -3.16
C GLU A 243 1.95 -29.39 -4.35
N ARG A 244 0.87 -28.65 -4.62
CA ARG A 244 0.85 -27.66 -5.72
C ARG A 244 1.83 -26.52 -5.49
N ARG A 245 1.97 -26.07 -4.25
CA ARG A 245 3.00 -25.09 -3.88
C ARG A 245 4.40 -25.64 -4.15
N ALA A 246 4.69 -26.85 -3.70
CA ALA A 246 5.98 -27.50 -3.92
C ALA A 246 6.28 -27.65 -5.42
N ALA A 247 5.30 -28.08 -6.22
CA ALA A 247 5.45 -28.21 -7.67
C ALA A 247 5.87 -26.88 -8.35
N VAL A 248 5.29 -25.75 -7.94
CA VAL A 248 5.69 -24.43 -8.43
C VAL A 248 7.09 -24.05 -7.92
N ILE A 249 7.39 -24.28 -6.64
CA ILE A 249 8.65 -23.85 -6.02
C ILE A 249 9.85 -24.69 -6.50
N GLU A 250 9.66 -25.98 -6.72
CA GLU A 250 10.73 -26.96 -6.93
C GLU A 250 10.97 -27.28 -8.41
N GLN A 251 10.14 -26.78 -9.34
CA GLN A 251 10.40 -27.00 -10.77
C GLN A 251 11.78 -26.46 -11.18
N VAL A 252 12.43 -27.18 -12.09
CA VAL A 252 13.78 -26.86 -12.57
C VAL A 252 13.76 -25.68 -13.52
N GLU A 253 12.80 -25.67 -14.45
CA GLU A 253 12.68 -24.60 -15.45
C GLU A 253 12.23 -23.28 -14.80
N PRO A 254 12.67 -22.13 -15.34
CA PRO A 254 12.16 -20.83 -14.92
C PRO A 254 10.63 -20.77 -15.00
N PHE A 255 10.01 -20.18 -13.98
CA PHE A 255 8.56 -19.98 -13.98
C PHE A 255 8.22 -18.65 -14.63
N GLU A 256 7.66 -18.72 -15.83
CA GLU A 256 7.12 -17.56 -16.55
C GLU A 256 5.72 -17.23 -16.02
N VAL A 257 5.51 -15.98 -15.63
CA VAL A 257 4.22 -15.52 -15.13
C VAL A 257 3.93 -14.10 -15.57
N THR A 258 2.66 -13.82 -15.86
CA THR A 258 2.20 -12.48 -16.24
C THR A 258 1.98 -11.62 -15.01
N VAL A 259 2.62 -10.47 -14.96
CA VAL A 259 2.26 -9.38 -14.04
C VAL A 259 1.40 -8.40 -14.82
N SER A 260 0.12 -8.31 -14.46
CA SER A 260 -0.84 -7.37 -15.06
C SER A 260 -1.49 -6.52 -13.96
N MET A 261 -1.33 -5.21 -14.01
CA MET A 261 -1.74 -4.25 -12.98
C MET A 261 -2.52 -3.09 -13.58
N ARG A 262 -3.61 -2.69 -12.93
CA ARG A 262 -4.42 -1.54 -13.30
C ARG A 262 -4.13 -0.36 -12.37
N TYR A 263 -4.01 0.82 -12.96
CA TYR A 263 -3.86 2.11 -12.29
C TYR A 263 -5.10 2.92 -12.58
N ASP A 264 -5.86 3.26 -11.55
CA ASP A 264 -7.03 4.14 -11.68
C ASP A 264 -6.81 5.38 -10.82
N TYR A 265 -6.93 6.55 -11.44
CA TYR A 265 -6.87 7.83 -10.76
C TYR A 265 -8.24 8.48 -10.67
N PHE A 266 -8.70 8.68 -9.44
CA PHE A 266 -9.99 9.30 -9.15
C PHE A 266 -9.78 10.70 -8.57
N VAL A 267 -10.45 11.70 -9.11
CA VAL A 267 -10.32 13.10 -8.68
C VAL A 267 -11.56 13.55 -7.94
N LEU A 268 -11.35 14.23 -6.81
CA LEU A 268 -12.39 14.98 -6.11
C LEU A 268 -12.67 16.29 -6.87
N GLN A 269 -13.91 16.44 -7.34
CA GLN A 269 -14.39 17.63 -8.05
C GLN A 269 -14.57 18.83 -7.12
#